data_AF-A0A2D6D040-F1
#
_entry.id   AF-A0A2D6D040-F1
#
_cell.length_a   1.000
_cell.length_b   1.000
_cell.length_c   1.000
_cell.angle_alpha   90.00
_cell.angle_beta   90.00
_cell.angle_gamma   90.00
#
_symmetry.space_group_name_H-M   'P 1'
#
loop_
_entity.id
_entity.type
_entity.pdbx_description
1 polymer ?
#
loop_
_entity_poly.entity_id
_entity_poly.type
_entity_poly.pdbx_seq_one_letter_code
_entity_poly.pdbx_strand_id
1 'polypeptide(L)'
;MPAGSQPIPQDTASDSASRAMVAWARMLRTRAFARVDGDALASHIHAAETRAGLEGNAYRRLFLEWQHSATRSDLLACGLPDDLRRKDSVYLVITTKCNNGMATADADGRVVHKTCAHCLNGSGPNGVSMTIEETERVVANLPYLLREIEISGGEALHPDVMPLTLHTLRLCADRYGRDLLLSLQTNGDFLRDPRQCDETLSLLRDAGLRRIVVASMDMYHAKGATPQDRFEERKRHYARVQENLRRSRVVFVTGDDAAWLPDDPTVLTAHFFGADIDNRFGGFIIDGLVPNARALRAGLVDESDNGVPYCPRHAGARGFLGGGADDQVAINGGPVYPCCWFTELPLGDAREMSVPHMLLAYATDPLAIAQHLGVPERAWEIAQVVSPELGAEMRDIQADVQPLNQCVACRRFTREYVALMRRHGYGAYDELWLDIPTPWNHVSDPEHDLALESWVAAS
;
A
#
# COMPACT_ATOMS: atom_id res chain seq x y z
N MET A 1 6.13 40.20 42.20
CA MET A 1 6.52 40.79 40.90
C MET A 1 6.38 39.70 39.85
N PRO A 2 5.60 39.89 38.77
CA PRO A 2 5.56 38.91 37.70
C PRO A 2 6.83 39.07 36.86
N ALA A 3 7.61 37.99 36.78
CA ALA A 3 8.76 37.88 35.90
C ALA A 3 8.29 37.98 34.45
N GLY A 4 9.05 38.73 33.66
CA GLY A 4 8.67 39.23 32.35
C GLY A 4 8.25 38.15 31.37
N SER A 5 7.24 38.50 30.59
CA SER A 5 6.95 37.88 29.30
C SER A 5 8.25 37.80 28.49
N GLN A 6 8.73 36.58 28.23
CA GLN A 6 9.74 36.40 27.22
C GLN A 6 9.17 36.88 25.88
N PRO A 7 9.95 37.61 25.07
CA PRO A 7 9.52 37.99 23.73
C PRO A 7 9.25 36.72 22.94
N ILE A 8 8.08 36.67 22.30
CA ILE A 8 7.74 35.66 21.29
C ILE A 8 8.89 35.69 20.26
N PRO A 9 9.53 34.55 19.94
CA PRO A 9 10.61 34.51 18.97
C PRO A 9 10.17 35.17 17.66
N GLN A 10 11.06 35.99 17.08
CA GLN A 10 10.83 36.57 15.76
C GLN A 10 10.67 35.43 14.75
N ASP A 11 9.62 35.54 13.94
CA ASP A 11 9.27 34.63 12.86
C ASP A 11 10.50 34.42 11.96
N THR A 12 11.14 33.26 12.05
CA THR A 12 12.30 32.96 11.23
C THR A 12 11.84 32.61 9.80
N ALA A 13 12.72 32.73 8.80
CA ALA A 13 12.41 32.28 7.45
C ALA A 13 12.05 30.76 7.40
N SER A 14 12.60 29.96 8.32
CA SER A 14 12.30 28.53 8.47
C SER A 14 10.85 28.30 8.95
N ASP A 15 10.32 29.18 9.82
CA ASP A 15 8.92 29.13 10.25
C ASP A 15 7.95 29.42 9.10
N SER A 16 8.35 30.28 8.15
CA SER A 16 7.54 30.60 6.96
C SER A 16 7.45 29.42 5.99
N ALA A 17 8.58 28.78 5.66
CA ALA A 17 8.60 27.61 4.77
C ALA A 17 7.82 26.44 5.38
N SER A 18 7.97 26.22 6.70
CA SER A 18 7.26 25.17 7.42
C SER A 18 5.74 25.34 7.39
N ARG A 19 5.27 26.57 7.63
CA ARG A 19 3.83 26.89 7.53
C ARG A 19 3.31 26.73 6.11
N ALA A 20 4.06 27.17 5.11
CA ALA A 20 3.67 27.06 3.71
C ALA A 20 3.59 25.58 3.26
N MET A 21 4.54 24.74 3.68
CA MET A 21 4.50 23.30 3.43
C MET A 21 3.29 22.64 4.12
N VAL A 22 3.01 22.99 5.38
CA VAL A 22 1.83 22.50 6.10
C VAL A 22 0.54 22.93 5.40
N ALA A 23 0.44 24.18 4.97
CA ALA A 23 -0.72 24.69 4.23
C ALA A 23 -0.91 23.95 2.90
N TRP A 24 0.20 23.70 2.18
CA TRP A 24 0.20 22.90 0.95
C TRP A 24 -0.25 21.46 1.20
N ALA A 25 0.34 20.77 2.18
CA ALA A 25 -0.04 19.41 2.54
C ALA A 25 -1.51 19.30 2.93
N ARG A 26 -2.06 20.28 3.66
CA ARG A 26 -3.49 20.36 3.97
C ARG A 26 -4.36 20.49 2.73
N MET A 27 -3.91 21.31 1.79
CA MET A 27 -4.60 21.52 0.54
C MET A 27 -4.72 20.22 -0.26
N LEU A 28 -3.64 19.44 -0.38
CA LEU A 28 -3.65 18.12 -1.03
C LEU A 28 -4.75 17.21 -0.45
N ARG A 29 -5.01 17.30 0.86
CA ARG A 29 -5.99 16.48 1.57
C ARG A 29 -7.43 16.98 1.45
N THR A 30 -7.72 17.94 0.59
CA THR A 30 -9.09 18.39 0.38
C THR A 30 -9.77 17.57 -0.71
N ARG A 31 -11.07 17.30 -0.55
CA ARG A 31 -11.89 16.71 -1.63
C ARG A 31 -11.87 17.52 -2.92
N ALA A 32 -11.62 18.83 -2.83
CA ALA A 32 -11.47 19.71 -3.98
C ALA A 32 -10.18 19.41 -4.77
N PHE A 33 -9.09 19.04 -4.09
CA PHE A 33 -7.86 18.62 -4.77
C PHE A 33 -8.00 17.25 -5.41
N ALA A 34 -8.62 16.30 -4.72
CA ALA A 34 -8.71 14.90 -5.13
C ALA A 34 -9.60 14.64 -6.37
N ARG A 35 -10.10 15.71 -7.01
CA ARG A 35 -10.87 15.69 -8.25
C ARG A 35 -10.06 16.39 -9.33
N VAL A 36 -9.68 15.64 -10.35
CA VAL A 36 -9.14 16.18 -11.60
C VAL A 36 -10.30 16.30 -12.58
N ASP A 37 -10.55 17.50 -13.11
CA ASP A 37 -11.74 17.84 -13.92
C ASP A 37 -11.45 18.03 -15.41
N GLY A 38 -10.50 17.27 -15.96
CA GLY A 38 -10.12 17.34 -17.37
C GLY A 38 -9.21 18.52 -17.72
N ASP A 39 -9.04 19.48 -16.80
CA ASP A 39 -8.04 20.53 -16.90
C ASP A 39 -6.60 19.99 -16.86
N ALA A 40 -5.66 20.78 -17.37
CA ALA A 40 -4.24 20.54 -17.19
C ALA A 40 -3.89 20.55 -15.70
N LEU A 41 -3.10 19.59 -15.25
CA LEU A 41 -2.71 19.41 -13.85
C LEU A 41 -1.94 20.62 -13.32
N ALA A 42 -1.18 21.29 -14.20
CA ALA A 42 -0.53 22.57 -13.90
C ALA A 42 -1.54 23.66 -13.49
N SER A 43 -2.68 23.78 -14.19
CA SER A 43 -3.76 24.72 -13.82
C SER A 43 -4.39 24.33 -12.49
N HIS A 44 -4.56 23.03 -12.24
CA HIS A 44 -5.08 22.51 -10.97
C HIS A 44 -4.16 22.85 -9.78
N ILE A 45 -2.84 22.73 -9.96
CA ILE A 45 -1.84 23.14 -8.96
C ILE A 45 -1.95 24.63 -8.68
N HIS A 46 -2.01 25.48 -9.72
CA HIS A 46 -2.10 26.93 -9.52
C HIS A 46 -3.40 27.36 -8.81
N ALA A 47 -4.52 26.74 -9.15
CA ALA A 47 -5.78 26.96 -8.45
C ALA A 47 -5.71 26.49 -6.99
N ALA A 48 -4.99 25.41 -6.70
CA ALA A 48 -4.76 24.91 -5.35
C ALA A 48 -3.89 25.86 -4.52
N GLU A 49 -2.82 26.43 -5.08
CA GLU A 49 -1.98 27.45 -4.43
C GLU A 49 -2.84 28.65 -4.00
N THR A 50 -3.66 29.16 -4.92
CA THR A 50 -4.55 30.31 -4.67
C THR A 50 -5.53 30.02 -3.53
N ARG A 51 -6.13 28.82 -3.51
CA ARG A 51 -7.03 28.39 -2.43
C ARG A 51 -6.32 28.21 -1.10
N ALA A 52 -5.06 27.78 -1.11
CA ALA A 52 -4.22 27.66 0.09
C ALA A 52 -3.72 29.03 0.60
N GLY A 53 -4.02 30.13 -0.10
CA GLY A 53 -3.52 31.47 0.24
C GLY A 53 -2.02 31.62 0.00
N LEU A 54 -1.45 30.81 -0.90
CA LEU A 54 -0.03 30.85 -1.23
C LEU A 54 0.22 31.77 -2.43
N GLU A 55 1.28 32.57 -2.36
CA GLU A 55 1.66 33.52 -3.42
C GLU A 55 2.30 32.82 -4.63
N GLY A 56 2.07 33.35 -5.84
CA GLY A 56 2.36 32.71 -7.13
C GLY A 56 3.69 31.94 -7.24
N ASN A 57 3.61 30.73 -7.80
CA ASN A 57 4.68 29.71 -7.89
C ASN A 57 5.12 29.14 -6.53
N ALA A 58 4.24 29.14 -5.53
CA ALA A 58 4.52 28.58 -4.22
C ALA A 58 4.93 27.12 -4.26
N TYR A 59 4.27 26.30 -5.08
CA TYR A 59 4.61 24.90 -5.28
C TYR A 59 6.05 24.75 -5.74
N ARG A 60 6.46 25.48 -6.79
CA ARG A 60 7.84 25.46 -7.30
C ARG A 60 8.84 25.87 -6.22
N ARG A 61 8.55 26.95 -5.49
CA ARG A 61 9.39 27.41 -4.38
C ARG A 61 9.53 26.34 -3.29
N LEU A 62 8.41 25.78 -2.83
CA LEU A 62 8.38 24.73 -1.80
C LEU A 62 9.15 23.48 -2.26
N PHE A 63 8.96 23.06 -3.52
CA PHE A 63 9.70 21.96 -4.10
C PHE A 63 11.22 22.19 -4.08
N LEU A 64 11.68 23.39 -4.44
CA LEU A 64 13.10 23.75 -4.44
C LEU A 64 13.66 23.89 -3.02
N GLU A 65 12.93 24.53 -2.11
CA GLU A 65 13.29 24.65 -0.70
C GLU A 65 13.45 23.29 -0.04
N TRP A 66 12.58 22.33 -0.38
CA TRP A 66 12.64 20.95 0.09
C TRP A 66 13.91 20.20 -0.35
N GLN A 67 14.61 20.65 -1.39
CA GLN A 67 15.88 20.04 -1.82
C GLN A 67 17.04 20.34 -0.89
N HIS A 68 16.90 21.31 0.02
CA HIS A 68 17.91 21.62 1.03
C HIS A 68 17.72 20.78 2.29
N SER A 69 18.76 20.05 2.71
CA SER A 69 18.73 19.15 3.87
C SER A 69 18.40 19.85 5.19
N ALA A 70 18.82 21.10 5.37
CA ALA A 70 18.47 21.91 6.53
C ALA A 70 16.96 22.15 6.61
N THR A 71 16.33 22.55 5.50
CA THR A 71 14.87 22.75 5.42
C THR A 71 14.12 21.46 5.73
N ARG A 72 14.55 20.32 5.18
CA ARG A 72 13.94 19.01 5.48
C ARG A 72 14.06 18.65 6.95
N SER A 73 15.25 18.82 7.53
CA SER A 73 15.51 18.49 8.94
C SER A 73 14.63 19.33 9.87
N ASP A 74 14.52 20.64 9.62
CA ASP A 74 13.66 21.54 10.38
C ASP A 74 12.18 21.11 10.28
N LEU A 75 11.70 20.84 9.06
CA LEU A 75 10.33 20.40 8.80
C LEU A 75 9.99 19.07 9.46
N LEU A 76 10.90 18.09 9.43
CA LEU A 76 10.71 16.78 10.04
C LEU A 76 10.84 16.81 11.57
N ALA A 77 11.54 17.81 12.13
CA ALA A 77 11.60 18.05 13.57
C ALA A 77 10.35 18.79 14.09
N CYS A 78 9.62 19.48 13.21
CA CYS A 78 8.40 20.18 13.59
C CYS A 78 7.27 19.20 13.94
N GLY A 79 6.56 19.48 15.03
CA GLY A 79 5.37 18.72 15.37
C GLY A 79 4.29 18.89 14.30
N LEU A 80 3.86 17.78 13.68
CA LEU A 80 2.78 17.83 12.69
C LEU A 80 1.47 18.26 13.34
N PRO A 81 0.63 19.07 12.67
CA PRO A 81 -0.74 19.29 13.10
C PRO A 81 -1.58 18.01 13.09
N ASP A 82 -2.59 17.93 13.96
CA ASP A 82 -3.42 16.73 14.14
C ASP A 82 -4.06 16.22 12.84
N ASP A 83 -4.47 17.13 11.96
CA ASP A 83 -5.09 16.80 10.67
C ASP A 83 -4.10 16.18 9.68
N LEU A 84 -2.80 16.52 9.79
CA LEU A 84 -1.74 15.89 9.01
C LEU A 84 -1.32 14.51 9.59
N ARG A 85 -1.65 14.25 10.86
CA ARG A 85 -1.40 12.96 11.53
C ARG A 85 -2.46 11.89 11.27
N ARG A 86 -3.57 12.23 10.62
CA ARG A 86 -4.68 11.30 10.36
C ARG A 86 -4.51 10.56 9.04
N LYS A 87 -5.09 9.36 9.00
CA LYS A 87 -5.37 8.58 7.79
C LYS A 87 -6.69 7.85 7.96
N ASP A 88 -7.32 7.47 6.85
CA ASP A 88 -8.50 6.60 6.93
C ASP A 88 -8.09 5.15 7.13
N SER A 89 -7.16 4.61 6.33
CA SER A 89 -6.77 3.21 6.46
C SER A 89 -5.29 2.91 6.24
N VAL A 90 -4.85 1.77 6.79
CA VAL A 90 -3.52 1.19 6.59
C VAL A 90 -3.68 -0.28 6.21
N TYR A 91 -2.97 -0.72 5.18
CA TYR A 91 -2.78 -2.13 4.85
C TYR A 91 -1.42 -2.58 5.36
N LEU A 92 -1.37 -3.50 6.33
CA LEU A 92 -0.16 -3.88 7.05
C LEU A 92 0.17 -5.36 6.82
N VAL A 93 1.18 -5.63 6.01
CA VAL A 93 1.72 -6.98 5.77
C VAL A 93 2.81 -7.28 6.81
N ILE A 94 2.56 -8.28 7.65
CA ILE A 94 3.47 -8.70 8.74
C ILE A 94 4.26 -9.98 8.43
N THR A 95 3.92 -10.66 7.34
CA THR A 95 4.57 -11.92 6.93
C THR A 95 4.48 -12.14 5.42
N THR A 96 5.50 -12.74 4.82
CA THR A 96 5.40 -13.39 3.50
C THR A 96 5.33 -14.90 3.64
N LYS A 97 5.32 -15.44 4.86
CA LYS A 97 5.15 -16.86 5.09
C LYS A 97 3.74 -17.29 4.69
N CYS A 98 3.64 -18.31 3.85
CA CYS A 98 2.37 -18.83 3.35
C CYS A 98 2.43 -20.35 3.20
N ASN A 99 1.33 -20.99 3.59
CA ASN A 99 1.13 -22.43 3.42
C ASN A 99 0.68 -22.83 2.01
N ASN A 100 0.36 -21.88 1.13
CA ASN A 100 0.01 -22.18 -0.27
C ASN A 100 1.19 -22.73 -1.11
N GLY A 101 2.31 -23.02 -0.44
CA GLY A 101 3.33 -23.99 -0.84
C GLY A 101 2.76 -25.39 -1.09
N MET A 102 2.50 -25.82 -2.35
CA MET A 102 2.33 -27.26 -2.55
C MET A 102 3.66 -27.95 -2.28
N ALA A 103 3.76 -28.75 -1.23
CA ALA A 103 4.76 -29.81 -1.14
C ALA A 103 4.44 -30.84 -2.23
N THR A 104 5.05 -30.71 -3.41
CA THR A 104 5.07 -31.79 -4.40
C THR A 104 6.42 -32.46 -4.31
N ALA A 105 6.43 -33.77 -4.10
CA ALA A 105 7.62 -34.54 -4.40
C ALA A 105 7.95 -34.32 -5.89
N ASP A 106 9.18 -33.91 -6.20
CA ASP A 106 9.69 -34.02 -7.57
C ASP A 106 9.81 -35.50 -7.97
N ALA A 107 10.25 -35.75 -9.21
CA ALA A 107 10.42 -37.11 -9.72
C ALA A 107 11.35 -37.97 -8.84
N ASP A 108 12.20 -37.36 -8.00
CA ASP A 108 13.17 -38.00 -7.13
C ASP A 108 12.70 -38.10 -5.67
N GLY A 109 11.45 -37.72 -5.37
CA GLY A 109 10.89 -37.79 -4.03
C GLY A 109 11.24 -36.60 -3.12
N ARG A 110 11.92 -35.56 -3.63
CA ARG A 110 12.24 -34.37 -2.84
C ARG A 110 11.02 -33.46 -2.76
N VAL A 111 10.67 -33.06 -1.54
CA VAL A 111 9.58 -32.12 -1.31
C VAL A 111 9.98 -30.75 -1.86
N VAL A 112 9.45 -30.41 -3.03
CA VAL A 112 9.53 -29.06 -3.60
C VAL A 112 8.32 -28.29 -3.13
N HIS A 113 8.56 -27.15 -2.48
CA HIS A 113 7.53 -26.24 -2.03
C HIS A 113 7.14 -25.28 -3.17
N LYS A 114 5.96 -25.45 -3.78
CA LYS A 114 5.49 -24.58 -4.87
C LYS A 114 4.82 -23.32 -4.34
N THR A 115 5.41 -22.16 -4.59
CA THR A 115 4.79 -20.85 -4.35
C THR A 115 3.65 -20.57 -5.33
N CYS A 116 2.66 -19.75 -4.94
CA CYS A 116 1.63 -19.29 -5.87
C CYS A 116 2.25 -18.49 -7.01
N ALA A 117 1.87 -18.87 -8.24
CA ALA A 117 2.39 -18.28 -9.47
C ALA A 117 1.98 -16.81 -9.70
N HIS A 118 1.09 -16.26 -8.88
CA HIS A 118 0.60 -14.89 -9.04
C HIS A 118 0.59 -14.12 -7.70
N CYS A 119 1.17 -14.67 -6.62
CA CYS A 119 1.11 -14.02 -5.32
C CYS A 119 1.85 -12.68 -5.35
N LEU A 120 1.10 -11.62 -5.06
CA LEU A 120 1.59 -10.25 -5.06
C LEU A 120 2.69 -10.05 -4.01
N ASN A 121 2.58 -10.69 -2.84
CA ASN A 121 3.49 -10.51 -1.70
C ASN A 121 4.81 -11.30 -1.84
N GLY A 122 5.02 -12.03 -2.94
CA GLY A 122 6.13 -12.96 -3.02
C GLY A 122 6.03 -14.10 -1.98
N SER A 123 4.83 -14.36 -1.46
CA SER A 123 4.68 -15.26 -0.33
C SER A 123 4.97 -16.72 -0.66
N GLY A 124 5.44 -17.46 0.34
CA GLY A 124 5.82 -18.86 0.24
C GLY A 124 6.13 -19.49 1.60
N PRO A 125 6.37 -20.80 1.67
CA PRO A 125 6.59 -21.46 2.96
C PRO A 125 7.90 -21.05 3.64
N ASN A 126 8.87 -20.56 2.87
CA ASN A 126 10.12 -19.98 3.36
C ASN A 126 10.04 -18.45 3.50
N GLY A 127 8.84 -17.87 3.42
CA GLY A 127 8.66 -16.44 3.61
C GLY A 127 9.07 -16.00 5.02
N VAL A 128 9.41 -14.71 5.12
CA VAL A 128 9.85 -14.08 6.35
C VAL A 128 8.66 -13.52 7.13
N SER A 129 8.83 -13.34 8.43
CA SER A 129 7.87 -12.62 9.27
C SER A 129 8.61 -11.49 9.97
N MET A 130 7.91 -10.39 10.26
CA MET A 130 8.45 -9.39 11.16
C MET A 130 8.72 -10.01 12.53
N THR A 131 9.70 -9.49 13.24
CA THR A 131 9.85 -9.73 14.68
C THR A 131 8.79 -8.95 15.46
N ILE A 132 8.57 -9.34 16.72
CA ILE A 132 7.66 -8.64 17.63
C ILE A 132 8.11 -7.17 17.78
N GLU A 133 9.40 -6.95 17.98
CA GLU A 133 9.98 -5.61 18.15
C GLU A 133 9.85 -4.75 16.88
N GLU A 134 9.94 -5.35 15.69
CA GLU A 134 9.65 -4.64 14.44
C GLU A 134 8.17 -4.25 14.35
N THR A 135 7.25 -5.15 14.71
CA THR A 135 5.81 -4.85 14.74
C THR A 135 5.51 -3.73 15.73
N GLU A 136 6.11 -3.75 16.91
CA GLU A 136 5.96 -2.70 17.92
C GLU A 136 6.39 -1.33 17.38
N ARG A 137 7.55 -1.27 16.71
CA ARG A 137 8.03 -0.04 16.07
C ARG A 137 7.11 0.45 14.96
N VAL A 138 6.65 -0.45 14.09
CA VAL A 138 5.73 -0.09 13.00
C VAL A 138 4.43 0.47 13.56
N VAL A 139 3.79 -0.21 14.51
CA VAL A 139 2.54 0.27 15.14
C VAL A 139 2.76 1.58 15.88
N ALA A 140 3.92 1.78 16.53
CA ALA A 140 4.28 3.04 17.17
C ALA A 140 4.29 4.23 16.18
N ASN A 141 4.68 3.95 14.94
CA ASN A 141 4.87 4.92 13.86
C ASN A 141 3.67 5.06 12.91
N LEU A 142 2.59 4.30 13.12
CA LEU A 142 1.35 4.47 12.36
C LEU A 142 0.67 5.83 12.62
N PRO A 143 -0.16 6.32 11.69
CA PRO A 143 -0.95 7.54 11.88
C PRO A 143 -1.72 7.57 13.20
N TYR A 144 -1.91 8.75 13.78
CA TYR A 144 -2.47 8.90 15.13
C TYR A 144 -3.95 8.54 15.20
N LEU A 145 -4.69 8.81 14.12
CA LEU A 145 -6.08 8.43 13.97
C LEU A 145 -6.22 7.63 12.69
N LEU A 146 -6.87 6.48 12.82
CA LEU A 146 -7.17 5.52 11.77
C LEU A 146 -8.61 5.04 11.92
N ARG A 147 -9.30 4.85 10.79
CA ARG A 147 -10.60 4.18 10.77
C ARG A 147 -10.43 2.68 10.59
N GLU A 148 -9.42 2.25 9.85
CA GLU A 148 -9.14 0.84 9.58
C GLU A 148 -7.65 0.50 9.56
N ILE A 149 -7.32 -0.67 10.13
CA ILE A 149 -6.08 -1.37 9.83
C ILE A 149 -6.45 -2.76 9.34
N GLU A 150 -6.06 -3.08 8.12
CA GLU A 150 -6.12 -4.44 7.59
C GLU A 150 -4.76 -5.10 7.73
N ILE A 151 -4.67 -6.09 8.61
CA ILE A 151 -3.49 -6.93 8.78
C ILE A 151 -3.52 -8.02 7.71
N SER A 152 -2.41 -8.21 7.02
CA SER A 152 -2.28 -9.17 5.95
C SER A 152 -0.91 -9.86 5.99
N GLY A 153 -0.68 -10.74 5.03
CA GLY A 153 0.51 -11.55 4.94
C GLY A 153 0.59 -12.41 3.69
N GLY A 154 1.37 -13.47 3.79
CA GLY A 154 1.16 -14.70 3.03
C GLY A 154 -0.05 -15.48 3.56
N GLU A 155 0.06 -16.04 4.76
CA GLU A 155 -1.07 -16.60 5.50
C GLU A 155 -0.95 -16.24 6.99
N ALA A 156 -1.73 -15.24 7.42
CA ALA A 156 -1.64 -14.69 8.76
C ALA A 156 -2.16 -15.63 9.86
N LEU A 157 -2.94 -16.66 9.50
CA LEU A 157 -3.40 -17.70 10.42
C LEU A 157 -2.48 -18.92 10.47
N HIS A 158 -1.35 -18.89 9.76
CA HIS A 158 -0.36 -19.96 9.84
C HIS A 158 0.10 -20.15 11.30
N PRO A 159 0.21 -21.38 11.85
CA PRO A 159 0.58 -21.61 13.24
C PRO A 159 1.85 -20.88 13.69
N ASP A 160 2.89 -20.88 12.85
CA ASP A 160 4.14 -20.16 13.12
C ASP A 160 4.02 -18.62 13.08
N VAL A 161 2.97 -18.08 12.47
CA VAL A 161 2.72 -16.63 12.33
C VAL A 161 1.66 -16.16 13.33
N MET A 162 0.70 -17.01 13.69
CA MET A 162 -0.45 -16.68 14.53
C MET A 162 -0.07 -15.95 15.84
N PRO A 163 1.03 -16.29 16.56
CA PRO A 163 1.47 -15.51 17.72
C PRO A 163 1.78 -14.04 17.39
N LEU A 164 2.46 -13.77 16.26
CA LEU A 164 2.72 -12.43 15.77
C LEU A 164 1.41 -11.72 15.40
N THR A 165 0.52 -12.39 14.66
CA THR A 165 -0.79 -11.85 14.28
C THR A 165 -1.60 -11.41 15.50
N LEU A 166 -1.69 -12.26 16.53
CA LEU A 166 -2.40 -11.95 17.77
C LEU A 166 -1.75 -10.81 18.55
N HIS A 167 -0.41 -10.74 18.57
CA HIS A 167 0.32 -9.64 19.19
C HIS A 167 0.02 -8.32 18.47
N THR A 168 0.13 -8.28 17.14
CA THR A 168 -0.17 -7.09 16.33
C THR A 168 -1.59 -6.59 16.55
N LEU A 169 -2.58 -7.50 16.55
CA LEU A 169 -3.99 -7.16 16.78
C LEU A 169 -4.19 -6.49 18.13
N ARG A 170 -3.63 -7.07 19.20
CA ARG A 170 -3.71 -6.51 20.56
C ARG A 170 -3.04 -5.15 20.65
N LEU A 171 -1.86 -5.01 20.06
CA LEU A 171 -1.13 -3.74 20.07
C LEU A 171 -1.91 -2.63 19.37
N CYS A 172 -2.52 -2.92 18.23
CA CYS A 172 -3.39 -1.97 17.54
C CYS A 172 -4.67 -1.68 18.35
N ALA A 173 -5.29 -2.69 18.93
CA ALA A 173 -6.50 -2.52 19.76
C ALA A 173 -6.22 -1.66 21.00
N ASP A 174 -5.08 -1.85 21.65
CA ASP A 174 -4.65 -1.07 22.81
C ASP A 174 -4.35 0.39 22.44
N ARG A 175 -3.75 0.63 21.27
CA ARG A 175 -3.41 1.98 20.80
C ARG A 175 -4.62 2.78 20.35
N TYR A 176 -5.53 2.17 19.59
CA TYR A 176 -6.62 2.87 18.90
C TYR A 176 -8.00 2.66 19.53
N GLY A 177 -8.14 1.68 20.42
CA GLY A 177 -9.40 1.36 21.07
C GLY A 177 -10.44 0.75 20.12
N ARG A 178 -11.72 0.87 20.50
CA ARG A 178 -12.83 0.13 19.88
C ARG A 178 -13.38 0.75 18.60
N ASP A 179 -13.03 2.01 18.34
CA ASP A 179 -13.48 2.76 17.16
C ASP A 179 -12.72 2.37 15.89
N LEU A 180 -11.60 1.65 16.05
CA LEU A 180 -10.82 1.11 14.94
C LEU A 180 -11.46 -0.16 14.37
N LEU A 181 -11.60 -0.21 13.05
CA LEU A 181 -11.82 -1.45 12.33
C LEU A 181 -10.51 -2.22 12.21
N LEU A 182 -10.38 -3.29 12.99
CA LEU A 182 -9.31 -4.26 12.81
C LEU A 182 -9.78 -5.41 11.91
N SER A 183 -9.20 -5.46 10.72
CA SER A 183 -9.44 -6.46 9.68
C SER A 183 -8.24 -7.40 9.56
N LEU A 184 -8.48 -8.66 9.21
CA LEU A 184 -7.42 -9.65 8.96
C LEU A 184 -7.67 -10.38 7.65
N GLN A 185 -6.69 -10.33 6.74
CA GLN A 185 -6.68 -11.07 5.50
C GLN A 185 -6.12 -12.48 5.67
N THR A 186 -6.82 -13.48 5.14
CA THR A 186 -6.43 -14.90 5.14
C THR A 186 -6.87 -15.59 3.85
N ASN A 187 -6.19 -16.65 3.45
CA ASN A 187 -6.63 -17.53 2.35
C ASN A 187 -7.74 -18.53 2.76
N GLY A 188 -8.07 -18.61 4.06
CA GLY A 188 -9.15 -19.43 4.61
C GLY A 188 -8.80 -20.88 4.95
N ASP A 189 -7.59 -21.36 4.65
CA ASP A 189 -7.20 -22.78 4.85
C ASP A 189 -7.35 -23.25 6.30
N PHE A 190 -7.03 -22.38 7.25
CA PHE A 190 -7.10 -22.62 8.70
C PHE A 190 -8.50 -22.43 9.27
N LEU A 191 -9.50 -22.13 8.43
CA LEU A 191 -10.91 -21.97 8.81
C LEU A 191 -11.80 -23.10 8.27
N ARG A 192 -11.22 -24.13 7.66
CA ARG A 192 -11.95 -25.26 7.04
C ARG A 192 -12.40 -26.33 8.02
N ASP A 193 -11.64 -26.55 9.09
CA ASP A 193 -12.05 -27.45 10.16
C ASP A 193 -12.98 -26.70 11.13
N PRO A 194 -14.18 -27.20 11.45
CA PRO A 194 -15.14 -26.47 12.28
C PRO A 194 -14.62 -26.15 13.68
N ARG A 195 -13.86 -27.06 14.30
CA ARG A 195 -13.33 -26.87 15.66
C ARG A 195 -12.19 -25.87 15.64
N GLN A 196 -11.25 -26.04 14.70
CA GLN A 196 -10.15 -25.10 14.52
C GLN A 196 -10.66 -23.69 14.19
N CYS A 197 -11.72 -23.59 13.38
CA CYS A 197 -12.35 -22.32 13.06
C CYS A 197 -12.88 -21.65 14.34
N ASP A 198 -13.70 -22.34 15.15
CA ASP A 198 -14.22 -21.79 16.41
C ASP A 198 -13.09 -21.32 17.36
N GLU A 199 -12.05 -22.15 17.54
CA GLU A 199 -10.89 -21.83 18.38
C GLU A 199 -10.11 -20.61 17.86
N THR A 200 -9.86 -20.56 16.54
CA THR A 200 -9.15 -19.45 15.88
C THR A 200 -9.94 -18.15 16.00
N LEU A 201 -11.24 -18.19 15.71
CA LEU A 201 -12.11 -17.01 15.81
C LEU A 201 -12.22 -16.48 17.24
N SER A 202 -12.23 -17.37 18.25
CA SER A 202 -12.20 -16.94 19.64
C SER A 202 -10.93 -16.15 19.95
N LEU A 203 -9.77 -16.69 19.59
CA LEU A 203 -8.48 -16.02 19.81
C LEU A 203 -8.40 -14.66 19.10
N LEU A 204 -8.88 -14.58 17.86
CA LEU A 204 -8.88 -13.35 17.08
C LEU A 204 -9.82 -12.29 17.68
N ARG A 205 -11.02 -12.67 18.11
CA ARG A 205 -11.96 -11.76 18.79
C ARG A 205 -11.38 -11.23 20.09
N ASP A 206 -10.77 -12.10 20.89
CA ASP A 206 -10.12 -11.72 22.15
C ASP A 206 -8.93 -10.77 21.91
N ALA A 207 -8.31 -10.83 20.73
CA ALA A 207 -7.26 -9.91 20.31
C ALA A 207 -7.79 -8.59 19.70
N GLY A 208 -9.12 -8.41 19.59
CA GLY A 208 -9.75 -7.20 19.08
C GLY A 208 -10.15 -7.23 17.60
N LEU A 209 -10.06 -8.38 16.93
CA LEU A 209 -10.46 -8.49 15.52
C LEU A 209 -11.96 -8.24 15.33
N ARG A 210 -12.29 -7.41 14.33
CA ARG A 210 -13.68 -7.03 13.97
C ARG A 210 -14.11 -7.57 12.61
N ARG A 211 -13.16 -7.88 11.74
CA ARG A 211 -13.44 -8.36 10.39
C ARG A 211 -12.43 -9.39 9.92
N ILE A 212 -12.93 -10.41 9.23
CA ILE A 212 -12.11 -11.36 8.47
C ILE A 212 -12.31 -11.10 6.99
N VAL A 213 -11.20 -11.06 6.28
CA VAL A 213 -11.15 -10.89 4.85
C VAL A 213 -10.62 -12.19 4.25
N VAL A 214 -11.50 -12.98 3.66
CA VAL A 214 -11.10 -14.24 3.01
C VAL A 214 -10.72 -13.95 1.56
N ALA A 215 -9.41 -13.92 1.34
CA ALA A 215 -8.74 -13.68 0.07
C ALA A 215 -8.45 -14.98 -0.68
N SER A 216 -7.77 -14.87 -1.83
CA SER A 216 -7.30 -16.02 -2.62
C SER A 216 -8.46 -16.85 -3.19
N MET A 217 -9.52 -16.16 -3.63
CA MET A 217 -10.69 -16.82 -4.20
C MET A 217 -10.46 -17.46 -5.59
N ASP A 218 -9.32 -17.20 -6.22
CA ASP A 218 -9.04 -17.57 -7.59
C ASP A 218 -8.63 -19.05 -7.78
N MET A 219 -8.72 -19.50 -9.02
CA MET A 219 -8.34 -20.84 -9.48
C MET A 219 -6.83 -21.13 -9.43
N TYR A 220 -5.99 -20.13 -9.21
CA TYR A 220 -4.53 -20.28 -9.22
C TYR A 220 -3.98 -20.72 -7.86
N HIS A 221 -4.82 -20.75 -6.83
CA HIS A 221 -4.52 -21.35 -5.52
C HIS A 221 -4.91 -22.83 -5.40
N ALA A 222 -5.45 -23.40 -6.47
CA ALA A 222 -6.14 -24.68 -6.43
C ALA A 222 -5.30 -25.89 -6.82
N LYS A 223 -5.71 -27.07 -6.32
CA LYS A 223 -5.19 -28.37 -6.77
C LYS A 223 -6.11 -28.98 -7.82
N GLY A 224 -5.58 -29.29 -8.99
CA GLY A 224 -6.37 -29.92 -10.06
C GLY A 224 -5.58 -30.15 -11.33
N ALA A 225 -5.91 -31.24 -12.03
CA ALA A 225 -5.29 -31.60 -13.31
C ALA A 225 -5.67 -30.58 -14.40
N THR A 226 -6.91 -30.07 -14.36
CA THR A 226 -7.41 -29.06 -15.29
C THR A 226 -7.75 -27.73 -14.58
N PRO A 227 -7.83 -26.62 -15.33
CA PRO A 227 -8.43 -25.37 -14.86
C PRO A 227 -9.80 -25.53 -14.17
N GLN A 228 -10.67 -26.37 -14.73
CA GLN A 228 -12.01 -26.60 -14.16
C GLN A 228 -11.94 -27.35 -12.84
N ASP A 229 -11.11 -28.39 -12.73
CA ASP A 229 -10.94 -29.14 -11.47
C ASP A 229 -10.44 -28.22 -10.35
N ARG A 230 -9.48 -27.36 -10.69
CA ARG A 230 -8.94 -26.32 -9.83
C ARG A 230 -10.05 -25.38 -9.34
N PHE A 231 -10.88 -24.90 -10.25
CA PHE A 231 -11.99 -24.04 -9.90
C PHE A 231 -13.04 -24.72 -8.99
N GLU A 232 -13.44 -25.96 -9.30
CA GLU A 232 -14.39 -26.71 -8.47
C GLU A 232 -13.83 -27.03 -7.07
N GLU A 233 -12.54 -27.29 -6.96
CA GLU A 233 -11.86 -27.51 -5.68
C GLU A 233 -11.91 -26.25 -4.81
N ARG A 234 -11.61 -25.08 -5.37
CA ARG A 234 -11.67 -23.82 -4.63
C ARG A 234 -13.10 -23.42 -4.25
N LYS A 235 -14.09 -23.64 -5.12
CA LYS A 235 -15.51 -23.46 -4.73
C LYS A 235 -15.90 -24.32 -3.52
N ARG A 236 -15.47 -25.60 -3.48
CA ARG A 236 -15.71 -26.47 -2.32
C ARG A 236 -14.97 -26.00 -1.07
N HIS A 237 -13.76 -25.49 -1.22
CA HIS A 237 -13.02 -24.86 -0.14
C HIS A 237 -13.84 -23.68 0.45
N TYR A 238 -14.31 -22.74 -0.39
CA TYR A 238 -15.05 -21.57 0.10
C TYR A 238 -16.36 -21.95 0.76
N ALA A 239 -17.14 -22.84 0.15
CA ALA A 239 -18.41 -23.28 0.73
C ALA A 239 -18.21 -23.81 2.16
N ARG A 240 -17.10 -24.51 2.41
CA ARG A 240 -16.75 -25.03 3.74
C ARG A 240 -16.35 -23.93 4.72
N VAL A 241 -15.48 -23.00 4.31
CA VAL A 241 -15.09 -21.86 5.16
C VAL A 241 -16.31 -21.01 5.50
N GLN A 242 -17.13 -20.70 4.49
CA GLN A 242 -18.35 -19.92 4.65
C GLN A 242 -19.33 -20.57 5.63
N GLU A 243 -19.53 -21.89 5.54
CA GLU A 243 -20.38 -22.64 6.47
C GLU A 243 -19.86 -22.57 7.91
N ASN A 244 -18.54 -22.77 8.12
CA ASN A 244 -17.96 -22.69 9.46
C ASN A 244 -18.07 -21.29 10.08
N LEU A 245 -17.84 -20.25 9.27
CA LEU A 245 -18.01 -18.85 9.69
C LEU A 245 -19.48 -18.56 10.07
N ARG A 246 -20.47 -19.05 9.30
CA ARG A 246 -21.90 -18.95 9.65
C ARG A 246 -22.21 -19.66 10.97
N ARG A 247 -21.70 -20.87 11.15
CA ARG A 247 -21.87 -21.64 12.39
C ARG A 247 -21.32 -20.90 13.60
N SER A 248 -20.24 -20.15 13.40
CA SER A 248 -19.60 -19.27 14.39
C SER A 248 -20.27 -17.88 14.54
N ARG A 249 -21.44 -17.68 13.93
CA ARG A 249 -22.23 -16.43 13.95
C ARG A 249 -21.51 -15.21 13.38
N VAL A 250 -20.66 -15.42 12.37
CA VAL A 250 -20.01 -14.33 11.63
C VAL A 250 -21.00 -13.77 10.59
N VAL A 251 -21.10 -12.44 10.52
CA VAL A 251 -22.00 -11.73 9.60
C VAL A 251 -21.27 -11.44 8.29
N PHE A 252 -21.87 -11.80 7.16
CA PHE A 252 -21.25 -11.56 5.86
C PHE A 252 -21.65 -10.19 5.33
N VAL A 253 -20.67 -9.42 4.86
CA VAL A 253 -20.87 -8.12 4.21
C VAL A 253 -20.39 -8.21 2.76
N THR A 254 -21.15 -7.64 1.83
CA THR A 254 -20.89 -7.73 0.37
C THR A 254 -21.19 -6.41 -0.32
N GLY A 255 -20.50 -6.13 -1.43
CA GLY A 255 -20.76 -4.93 -2.23
C GLY A 255 -20.49 -3.63 -1.45
N ASP A 256 -21.37 -2.65 -1.62
CA ASP A 256 -21.26 -1.33 -0.97
C ASP A 256 -21.32 -1.42 0.56
N ASP A 257 -21.90 -2.49 1.12
CA ASP A 257 -21.92 -2.76 2.56
C ASP A 257 -20.58 -3.28 3.09
N ALA A 258 -19.57 -3.51 2.25
CA ALA A 258 -18.23 -3.90 2.73
C ALA A 258 -17.60 -2.85 3.65
N ALA A 259 -17.97 -1.57 3.53
CA ALA A 259 -17.55 -0.51 4.46
C ALA A 259 -18.35 -0.50 5.77
N TRP A 260 -19.45 -1.25 5.87
CA TRP A 260 -20.35 -1.24 7.02
C TRP A 260 -19.77 -2.03 8.21
N LEU A 261 -19.95 -1.47 9.41
CA LEU A 261 -19.65 -2.14 10.66
C LEU A 261 -20.87 -2.17 11.57
N PRO A 262 -21.10 -3.29 12.28
CA PRO A 262 -22.06 -3.32 13.37
C PRO A 262 -21.66 -2.36 14.49
N ASP A 263 -22.64 -1.65 15.04
CA ASP A 263 -22.49 -0.84 16.26
C ASP A 263 -22.03 -1.69 17.45
N ASP A 264 -22.42 -2.97 17.48
CA ASP A 264 -21.92 -3.93 18.47
C ASP A 264 -20.50 -4.39 18.09
N PRO A 265 -19.47 -3.99 18.86
CA PRO A 265 -18.08 -4.36 18.58
C PRO A 265 -17.78 -5.84 18.81
N THR A 266 -18.70 -6.63 19.37
CA THR A 266 -18.53 -8.08 19.55
C THR A 266 -18.92 -8.88 18.31
N VAL A 267 -19.63 -8.26 17.36
CA VAL A 267 -20.03 -8.90 16.11
C VAL A 267 -18.85 -8.92 15.15
N LEU A 268 -18.43 -10.12 14.76
CA LEU A 268 -17.43 -10.33 13.73
C LEU A 268 -18.09 -10.30 12.36
N THR A 269 -17.52 -9.52 11.44
CA THR A 269 -17.93 -9.52 10.03
C THR A 269 -16.96 -10.34 9.17
N ALA A 270 -17.43 -10.82 8.03
CA ALA A 270 -16.58 -11.41 7.00
C ALA A 270 -16.95 -10.89 5.61
N HIS A 271 -15.93 -10.68 4.78
CA HIS A 271 -16.12 -10.50 3.35
C HIS A 271 -15.12 -11.35 2.58
N PHE A 272 -15.47 -11.63 1.33
CA PHE A 272 -14.73 -12.53 0.45
C PHE A 272 -14.30 -11.73 -0.78
N PHE A 273 -13.03 -11.85 -1.18
CA PHE A 273 -12.53 -11.21 -2.40
C PHE A 273 -11.59 -12.12 -3.20
N GLY A 274 -11.52 -11.92 -4.52
CA GLY A 274 -10.49 -12.53 -5.37
C GLY A 274 -10.77 -12.37 -6.86
N ALA A 275 -9.80 -12.77 -7.70
CA ALA A 275 -9.94 -12.75 -9.15
C ALA A 275 -10.83 -13.92 -9.62
N ASP A 276 -12.14 -13.72 -9.64
CA ASP A 276 -13.09 -14.70 -10.19
C ASP A 276 -13.33 -14.42 -11.69
N ILE A 277 -13.18 -15.44 -12.53
CA ILE A 277 -13.47 -15.39 -13.97
C ILE A 277 -14.97 -15.60 -14.25
N ASP A 278 -15.73 -16.18 -13.30
CA ASP A 278 -17.15 -16.51 -13.48
C ASP A 278 -17.97 -16.05 -12.26
N ASN A 279 -17.92 -14.73 -12.03
CA ASN A 279 -18.79 -13.77 -11.33
C ASN A 279 -20.08 -14.22 -10.60
N ARG A 280 -20.15 -15.44 -10.06
CA ARG A 280 -21.38 -16.07 -9.54
C ARG A 280 -21.53 -15.98 -8.02
N PHE A 281 -20.52 -15.46 -7.32
CA PHE A 281 -20.53 -15.37 -5.85
C PHE A 281 -20.70 -13.95 -5.29
N GLY A 282 -20.95 -12.93 -6.12
CA GLY A 282 -21.27 -11.57 -5.65
C GLY A 282 -20.19 -10.91 -4.80
N GLY A 283 -18.94 -11.36 -4.90
CA GLY A 283 -17.77 -10.81 -4.21
C GLY A 283 -16.98 -9.83 -5.09
N PHE A 284 -16.09 -9.06 -4.47
CA PHE A 284 -15.23 -8.09 -5.15
C PHE A 284 -14.26 -8.82 -6.09
N ILE A 285 -14.40 -8.56 -7.40
CA ILE A 285 -13.50 -9.05 -8.44
C ILE A 285 -12.38 -8.03 -8.63
N ILE A 286 -11.13 -8.50 -8.64
CA ILE A 286 -10.07 -7.76 -9.34
C ILE A 286 -10.22 -8.20 -10.81
N ASP A 287 -10.61 -7.28 -11.69
CA ASP A 287 -10.98 -7.51 -13.12
C ASP A 287 -9.84 -8.08 -14.00
N GLY A 288 -8.79 -8.62 -13.39
CA GLY A 288 -7.65 -9.25 -14.02
C GLY A 288 -6.58 -9.54 -12.97
N LEU A 289 -5.68 -10.49 -13.26
CA LEU A 289 -4.48 -10.65 -12.45
C LEU A 289 -3.64 -9.38 -12.51
N VAL A 290 -3.20 -8.88 -11.36
CA VAL A 290 -2.20 -7.81 -11.31
C VAL A 290 -0.87 -8.40 -11.82
N PRO A 291 -0.25 -7.82 -12.87
CA PRO A 291 0.94 -8.37 -13.49
C PRO A 291 2.18 -8.09 -12.65
N ASN A 292 2.35 -8.95 -11.66
CA ASN A 292 3.56 -9.06 -10.88
C ASN A 292 4.55 -10.00 -11.58
N ALA A 293 5.81 -9.95 -11.12
CA ALA A 293 6.89 -10.74 -11.70
C ALA A 293 6.61 -12.25 -11.75
N ARG A 294 5.96 -12.81 -10.72
CA ARG A 294 5.60 -14.25 -10.75
C ARG A 294 4.54 -14.53 -11.80
N ALA A 295 3.51 -13.68 -11.90
CA ALA A 295 2.44 -13.85 -12.87
C ALA A 295 2.96 -13.78 -14.31
N LEU A 296 3.87 -12.85 -14.59
CA LEU A 296 4.57 -12.73 -15.87
C LEU A 296 5.42 -13.97 -16.16
N ARG A 297 6.29 -14.39 -15.22
CA ARG A 297 7.13 -15.60 -15.37
C ARG A 297 6.32 -16.87 -15.60
N ALA A 298 5.17 -16.98 -14.95
CA ALA A 298 4.27 -18.12 -15.09
C ALA A 298 3.41 -18.05 -16.38
N GLY A 299 3.55 -17.00 -17.19
CA GLY A 299 2.77 -16.80 -18.41
C GLY A 299 1.27 -16.60 -18.14
N LEU A 300 0.91 -16.12 -16.94
CA LEU A 300 -0.49 -15.87 -16.56
C LEU A 300 -1.00 -14.52 -17.08
N VAL A 301 -0.06 -13.60 -17.35
CA VAL A 301 -0.25 -12.26 -17.88
C VAL A 301 0.96 -11.94 -18.76
N ASP A 302 0.84 -10.93 -19.61
CA ASP A 302 1.96 -10.37 -20.36
C ASP A 302 2.22 -8.90 -19.95
N GLU A 303 3.27 -8.32 -20.52
CA GLU A 303 3.68 -6.95 -20.23
C GLU A 303 2.89 -5.91 -21.02
N SER A 304 2.04 -6.32 -21.96
CA SER A 304 1.28 -5.37 -22.76
C SER A 304 0.20 -4.70 -21.92
N ASP A 305 -0.14 -3.47 -22.31
CA ASP A 305 -1.27 -2.79 -21.70
C ASP A 305 -2.54 -3.65 -21.84
N ASN A 306 -3.16 -3.95 -20.69
CA ASN A 306 -4.41 -4.69 -20.63
C ASN A 306 -5.62 -3.75 -20.52
N GLY A 307 -5.41 -2.43 -20.58
CA GLY A 307 -6.44 -1.41 -20.50
C GLY A 307 -7.07 -1.26 -19.11
N VAL A 308 -6.49 -1.87 -18.07
CA VAL A 308 -7.04 -1.82 -16.70
C VAL A 308 -6.40 -0.66 -15.93
N PRO A 309 -7.17 0.39 -15.56
CA PRO A 309 -6.66 1.48 -14.74
C PRO A 309 -6.72 1.06 -13.26
N TYR A 310 -5.62 0.56 -12.72
CA TYR A 310 -5.45 0.19 -11.32
C TYR A 310 -5.30 1.41 -10.40
N CYS A 311 -4.51 2.41 -10.79
CA CYS A 311 -4.19 3.54 -9.92
C CYS A 311 -5.38 4.37 -9.40
N PRO A 312 -6.44 4.64 -10.19
CA PRO A 312 -7.60 5.38 -9.69
C PRO A 312 -8.56 4.53 -8.83
N ARG A 313 -8.31 3.23 -8.66
CA ARG A 313 -9.12 2.32 -7.83
C ARG A 313 -8.66 2.34 -6.37
N HIS A 314 -9.47 1.77 -5.50
CA HIS A 314 -9.10 1.50 -4.11
C HIS A 314 -7.79 0.69 -4.05
N ALA A 315 -6.91 1.02 -3.10
CA ALA A 315 -5.53 0.49 -2.98
C ALA A 315 -4.57 0.81 -4.16
N GLY A 316 -4.98 1.67 -5.11
CA GLY A 316 -4.22 2.05 -6.31
C GLY A 316 -3.27 3.24 -6.18
N ALA A 317 -3.07 3.78 -4.97
CA ALA A 317 -2.40 5.06 -4.63
C ALA A 317 -3.28 6.31 -4.67
N ARG A 318 -4.45 6.27 -5.30
CA ARG A 318 -5.39 7.40 -5.17
C ARG A 318 -5.63 7.72 -3.70
N GLY A 319 -5.50 8.99 -3.32
CA GLY A 319 -5.77 9.44 -1.95
C GLY A 319 -4.62 9.24 -0.97
N PHE A 320 -3.49 8.59 -1.32
CA PHE A 320 -2.51 8.15 -0.31
C PHE A 320 -1.80 9.29 0.48
N LEU A 321 -1.74 10.52 -0.02
CA LEU A 321 -1.25 11.68 0.74
C LEU A 321 -2.27 12.24 1.75
N GLY A 322 -3.50 11.70 1.79
CA GLY A 322 -4.57 12.04 2.73
C GLY A 322 -5.86 12.56 2.05
N GLY A 323 -6.98 12.63 2.79
CA GLY A 323 -8.06 13.57 2.45
C GLY A 323 -9.26 13.07 1.64
N GLY A 324 -9.37 11.76 1.45
CA GLY A 324 -10.48 11.12 0.73
C GLY A 324 -10.92 9.81 1.39
N ALA A 325 -11.98 9.19 0.88
CA ALA A 325 -12.45 7.89 1.37
C ALA A 325 -11.53 6.73 0.97
N ASP A 326 -10.71 6.93 -0.07
CA ASP A 326 -9.73 5.96 -0.59
C ASP A 326 -8.33 6.14 0.05
N ASP A 327 -8.27 6.84 1.18
CA ASP A 327 -7.04 7.28 1.82
C ASP A 327 -6.33 6.14 2.58
N GLN A 328 -5.67 5.28 1.82
CA GLN A 328 -4.89 4.13 2.30
C GLN A 328 -3.39 4.30 2.07
N VAL A 329 -2.57 3.69 2.91
CA VAL A 329 -1.14 3.40 2.63
C VAL A 329 -0.86 1.92 2.87
N ALA A 330 0.06 1.36 2.10
CA ALA A 330 0.51 -0.02 2.28
C ALA A 330 1.84 -0.05 3.04
N ILE A 331 1.98 -0.98 3.97
CA ILE A 331 3.20 -1.22 4.74
C ILE A 331 3.54 -2.70 4.60
N ASN A 332 4.72 -3.01 4.06
CA ASN A 332 5.15 -4.39 3.86
C ASN A 332 6.42 -4.69 4.63
N GLY A 333 6.29 -5.27 5.82
CA GLY A 333 7.43 -5.60 6.67
C GLY A 333 8.15 -4.41 7.31
N GLY A 334 7.56 -3.21 7.25
CA GLY A 334 8.18 -1.94 7.66
C GLY A 334 8.15 -0.89 6.55
N PRO A 335 8.75 -1.16 5.37
CA PRO A 335 8.67 -0.30 4.20
C PRO A 335 7.25 0.17 3.85
N VAL A 336 7.10 1.46 3.57
CA VAL A 336 5.82 2.13 3.28
C VAL A 336 5.72 2.45 1.79
N TYR A 337 4.56 2.21 1.19
CA TYR A 337 4.31 2.39 -0.24
C TYR A 337 3.02 3.20 -0.51
N PRO A 338 2.96 3.98 -1.60
CA PRO A 338 1.80 4.80 -1.95
C PRO A 338 0.60 3.96 -2.42
N CYS A 339 0.82 2.91 -3.21
CA CYS A 339 -0.17 1.87 -3.54
C CYS A 339 0.24 0.54 -2.90
N CYS A 340 -0.44 -0.56 -3.25
CA CYS A 340 0.17 -1.89 -3.16
C CYS A 340 1.65 -1.81 -3.59
N TRP A 341 2.55 -2.59 -2.96
CA TRP A 341 4.04 -2.50 -3.01
C TRP A 341 4.71 -2.68 -4.39
N PHE A 342 4.00 -2.42 -5.49
CA PHE A 342 4.46 -2.44 -6.87
C PHE A 342 5.29 -1.24 -7.26
N THR A 343 5.18 -0.12 -6.55
CA THR A 343 6.21 0.93 -6.67
C THR A 343 7.55 0.33 -6.24
N GLU A 344 8.53 0.38 -7.13
CA GLU A 344 9.83 -0.26 -6.96
C GLU A 344 10.53 0.15 -5.66
N LEU A 345 10.33 1.42 -5.29
CA LEU A 345 11.01 2.08 -4.19
C LEU A 345 9.99 2.43 -3.11
N PRO A 346 10.25 2.12 -1.83
CA PRO A 346 9.41 2.57 -0.73
C PRO A 346 9.56 4.08 -0.51
N LEU A 347 8.54 4.67 0.11
CA LEU A 347 8.56 6.05 0.61
C LEU A 347 9.48 6.21 1.84
N GLY A 348 9.71 5.12 2.56
CA GLY A 348 10.47 5.09 3.80
C GLY A 348 10.16 3.83 4.58
N ASP A 349 10.59 3.75 5.84
CA ASP A 349 10.40 2.58 6.69
C ASP A 349 9.73 2.92 8.03
N ALA A 350 8.55 2.34 8.27
CA ALA A 350 7.78 2.55 9.50
C ALA A 350 8.46 1.99 10.75
N ARG A 351 9.55 1.24 10.61
CA ARG A 351 10.42 0.84 11.74
C ARG A 351 11.27 2.00 12.24
N GLU A 352 11.48 3.03 11.41
CA GLU A 352 12.44 4.12 11.67
C GLU A 352 11.77 5.49 11.80
N MET A 353 10.74 5.75 11.00
CA MET A 353 10.05 7.05 10.96
C MET A 353 8.53 6.87 11.02
N SER A 354 7.81 7.86 11.54
CA SER A 354 6.35 7.83 11.51
C SER A 354 5.81 8.02 10.09
N VAL A 355 4.77 7.28 9.72
CA VAL A 355 4.11 7.37 8.40
C VAL A 355 3.68 8.81 8.08
N PRO A 356 3.07 9.60 8.99
CA PRO A 356 2.71 10.99 8.66
C PRO A 356 3.87 11.88 8.23
N HIS A 357 5.06 11.71 8.83
CA HIS A 357 6.26 12.47 8.44
C HIS A 357 6.80 12.02 7.09
N MET A 358 6.75 10.71 6.77
CA MET A 358 7.07 10.23 5.42
C MET A 358 6.14 10.87 4.40
N LEU A 359 4.82 10.84 4.62
CA LEU A 359 3.87 11.42 3.66
C LEU A 359 4.07 12.93 3.47
N LEU A 360 4.44 13.66 4.53
CA LEU A 360 4.83 15.06 4.40
C LEU A 360 6.05 15.23 3.48
N ALA A 361 7.03 14.33 3.58
CA ALA A 361 8.24 14.38 2.76
C ALA A 361 7.98 14.23 1.25
N TYR A 362 6.83 13.68 0.87
CA TYR A 362 6.38 13.52 -0.52
C TYR A 362 5.34 14.56 -0.95
N ALA A 363 4.96 15.51 -0.09
CA ALA A 363 3.89 16.47 -0.39
C ALA A 363 4.20 17.36 -1.60
N THR A 364 5.48 17.57 -1.94
CA THR A 364 5.87 18.35 -3.13
C THR A 364 6.37 17.50 -4.30
N ASP A 365 6.49 16.18 -4.15
CA ASP A 365 7.02 15.30 -5.20
C ASP A 365 6.02 15.18 -6.37
N PRO A 366 6.42 15.52 -7.62
CA PRO A 366 5.54 15.46 -8.79
C PRO A 366 4.87 14.09 -9.01
N LEU A 367 5.59 12.99 -8.83
CA LEU A 367 5.06 11.64 -9.03
C LEU A 367 4.10 11.26 -7.90
N ALA A 368 4.46 11.54 -6.65
CA ALA A 368 3.60 11.30 -5.49
C ALA A 368 2.26 12.06 -5.59
N ILE A 369 2.29 13.33 -6.01
CA ILE A 369 1.05 14.11 -6.21
C ILE A 369 0.21 13.49 -7.33
N ALA A 370 0.81 13.10 -8.46
CA ALA A 370 0.09 12.48 -9.57
C ALA A 370 -0.54 11.13 -9.17
N GLN A 371 0.19 10.30 -8.42
CA GLN A 371 -0.29 9.04 -7.84
C GLN A 371 -1.45 9.28 -6.87
N HIS A 372 -1.32 10.27 -5.98
CA HIS A 372 -2.38 10.68 -5.07
C HIS A 372 -3.67 11.09 -5.81
N LEU A 373 -3.53 11.69 -6.99
CA LEU A 373 -4.67 12.06 -7.85
C LEU A 373 -5.18 10.90 -8.72
N GLY A 374 -4.51 9.75 -8.70
CA GLY A 374 -4.87 8.57 -9.50
C GLY A 374 -4.53 8.70 -10.99
N VAL A 375 -3.61 9.61 -11.36
CA VAL A 375 -3.18 9.90 -12.73
C VAL A 375 -1.64 9.94 -12.86
N PRO A 376 -0.90 8.90 -12.42
CA PRO A 376 0.56 8.90 -12.42
C PRO A 376 1.18 9.17 -13.80
N GLU A 377 0.49 8.79 -14.88
CA GLU A 377 0.90 9.05 -16.27
C GLU A 377 0.94 10.54 -16.65
N ARG A 378 0.36 11.41 -15.81
CA ARG A 378 0.37 12.87 -15.95
C ARG A 378 1.36 13.56 -15.02
N ALA A 379 2.23 12.82 -14.32
CA ALA A 379 3.24 13.39 -13.42
C ALA A 379 4.14 14.44 -14.09
N TRP A 380 4.39 14.28 -15.40
CA TRP A 380 5.14 15.24 -16.19
C TRP A 380 4.50 16.64 -16.20
N GLU A 381 3.16 16.77 -16.12
CA GLU A 381 2.49 18.08 -16.08
C GLU A 381 2.79 18.87 -14.81
N ILE A 382 2.94 18.19 -13.67
CA ILE A 382 3.34 18.82 -12.41
C ILE A 382 4.82 19.19 -12.47
N ALA A 383 5.65 18.31 -13.02
CA ALA A 383 7.06 18.57 -13.19
C ALA A 383 7.33 19.80 -14.09
N GLN A 384 6.49 20.06 -15.08
CA GLN A 384 6.56 21.29 -15.89
C GLN A 384 6.38 22.57 -15.08
N VAL A 385 5.66 22.52 -13.95
CA VAL A 385 5.53 23.66 -13.03
C VAL A 385 6.84 23.91 -12.28
N VAL A 386 7.63 22.85 -12.01
CA VAL A 386 8.97 22.97 -11.42
C VAL A 386 9.96 23.55 -12.43
N SER A 387 10.06 22.92 -13.61
CA SER A 387 10.89 23.33 -14.74
C SER A 387 10.33 22.72 -16.05
N PRO A 388 10.26 23.50 -17.15
CA PRO A 388 9.87 22.98 -18.46
C PRO A 388 10.72 21.79 -18.94
N GLU A 389 12.03 21.84 -18.68
CA GLU A 389 12.99 20.81 -19.08
C GLU A 389 12.71 19.49 -18.36
N LEU A 390 12.55 19.53 -17.03
CA LEU A 390 12.22 18.35 -16.23
C LEU A 390 10.91 17.70 -16.72
N GLY A 391 9.90 18.51 -16.98
CA GLY A 391 8.62 18.01 -17.47
C GLY A 391 8.63 17.50 -18.91
N ALA A 392 9.60 17.92 -19.74
CA ALA A 392 9.81 17.33 -21.06
C ALA A 392 10.46 15.95 -20.94
N GLU A 393 11.55 15.83 -20.17
CA GLU A 393 12.23 14.54 -19.95
C GLU A 393 11.31 13.51 -19.28
N MET A 394 10.52 13.92 -18.28
CA MET A 394 9.52 13.02 -17.66
C MET A 394 8.46 12.55 -18.65
N ARG A 395 8.06 13.40 -19.61
CA ARG A 395 7.09 13.02 -20.65
C ARG A 395 7.68 11.97 -21.59
N ASP A 396 8.96 12.10 -21.93
CA ASP A 396 9.64 11.13 -22.79
C ASP A 396 9.75 9.76 -22.11
N ILE A 397 10.12 9.72 -20.83
CA ILE A 397 10.12 8.48 -20.03
C ILE A 397 8.70 7.88 -19.98
N GLN A 398 7.68 8.71 -19.77
CA GLN A 398 6.30 8.24 -19.70
C GLN A 398 5.82 7.65 -21.03
N ALA A 399 6.22 8.24 -22.16
CA ALA A 399 5.88 7.73 -23.49
C ALA A 399 6.54 6.38 -23.77
N ASP A 400 7.79 6.17 -23.32
CA ASP A 400 8.52 4.91 -23.48
C ASP A 400 7.86 3.75 -22.71
N VAL A 401 7.27 4.02 -21.55
CA VAL A 401 6.60 2.99 -20.73
C VAL A 401 5.11 2.80 -21.07
N GLN A 402 4.51 3.68 -21.87
CA GLN A 402 3.08 3.64 -22.20
C GLN A 402 2.59 2.31 -22.81
N PRO A 403 3.36 1.61 -23.68
CA PRO A 403 2.91 0.34 -24.25
C PRO A 403 2.80 -0.79 -23.22
N LEU A 404 3.36 -0.58 -22.02
CA LEU A 404 3.40 -1.57 -20.97
C LEU A 404 2.14 -1.52 -20.11
N ASN A 405 1.83 -2.64 -19.47
CA ASN A 405 0.84 -2.70 -18.41
C ASN A 405 1.11 -1.65 -17.33
N GLN A 406 0.06 -0.97 -16.84
CA GLN A 406 0.19 0.13 -15.88
C GLN A 406 1.08 -0.21 -14.65
N CYS A 407 1.01 -1.42 -14.09
CA CYS A 407 1.83 -1.77 -12.93
C CYS A 407 3.32 -1.95 -13.30
N VAL A 408 3.59 -2.55 -14.46
CA VAL A 408 4.95 -2.72 -15.01
C VAL A 408 5.52 -1.36 -15.40
N ALA A 409 4.72 -0.53 -16.08
CA ALA A 409 5.04 0.83 -16.45
C ALA A 409 5.36 1.69 -15.22
N CYS A 410 4.52 1.65 -14.18
CA CYS A 410 4.70 2.41 -12.94
C CYS A 410 6.04 2.07 -12.27
N ARG A 411 6.39 0.79 -12.22
CA ARG A 411 7.67 0.33 -11.67
C ARG A 411 8.85 0.92 -12.44
N ARG A 412 8.89 0.68 -13.76
CA ARG A 412 9.97 1.19 -14.63
C ARG A 412 10.05 2.72 -14.58
N PHE A 413 8.92 3.40 -14.64
CA PHE A 413 8.83 4.85 -14.53
C PHE A 413 9.40 5.37 -13.22
N THR A 414 9.06 4.75 -12.08
CA THR A 414 9.55 5.19 -10.75
C THR A 414 11.07 5.16 -10.68
N ARG A 415 11.72 4.11 -11.19
CA ARG A 415 13.18 4.00 -11.23
C ARG A 415 13.83 5.05 -12.12
N GLU A 416 13.32 5.22 -13.34
CA GLU A 416 13.82 6.23 -14.28
C GLU A 416 13.59 7.66 -13.75
N TYR A 417 12.46 7.88 -13.10
CA TYR A 417 12.12 9.14 -12.44
C TYR A 417 13.10 9.48 -11.33
N VAL A 418 13.39 8.56 -10.41
CA VAL A 418 14.36 8.81 -9.33
C VAL A 418 15.76 9.07 -9.90
N ALA A 419 16.18 8.31 -10.93
CA ALA A 419 17.42 8.56 -11.63
C ALA A 419 17.45 9.96 -12.29
N LEU A 420 16.35 10.38 -12.91
CA LEU A 420 16.20 11.71 -13.49
C LEU A 420 16.32 12.81 -12.42
N MET A 421 15.62 12.68 -11.29
CA MET A 421 15.66 13.69 -10.23
C MET A 421 17.08 13.86 -9.66
N ARG A 422 17.82 12.75 -9.49
CA ARG A 422 19.24 12.79 -9.10
C ARG A 422 20.12 13.48 -10.14
N ARG A 423 19.93 13.22 -11.44
CA ARG A 423 20.69 13.90 -12.52
C ARG A 423 20.47 15.41 -12.53
N HIS A 424 19.28 15.87 -12.16
CA HIS A 424 18.95 17.29 -12.02
C HIS A 424 19.47 17.92 -10.71
N GLY A 425 20.13 17.14 -9.84
CA GLY A 425 20.72 17.64 -8.59
C GLY A 425 19.72 17.88 -7.46
N TYR A 426 18.54 17.26 -7.53
CA TYR A 426 17.54 17.33 -6.47
C TYR A 426 17.93 16.42 -5.31
N GLY A 427 18.73 16.96 -4.38
CA GLY A 427 19.37 16.21 -3.29
C GLY A 427 18.41 15.56 -2.28
N ALA A 428 17.10 15.85 -2.31
CA ALA A 428 16.15 15.08 -1.51
C ALA A 428 16.06 13.62 -1.97
N TYR A 429 16.32 13.31 -3.25
CA TYR A 429 16.23 11.96 -3.82
C TYR A 429 17.43 11.05 -3.49
N ASP A 430 18.42 11.58 -2.77
CA ASP A 430 19.47 10.76 -2.14
C ASP A 430 18.98 10.16 -0.81
N GLU A 431 17.98 10.80 -0.20
CA GLU A 431 17.37 10.42 1.09
C GLU A 431 15.95 9.84 0.91
N LEU A 432 15.24 10.26 -0.14
CA LEU A 432 13.91 9.81 -0.53
C LEU A 432 14.02 8.72 -1.59
N TRP A 433 13.05 7.81 -1.61
CA TRP A 433 13.03 6.67 -2.53
C TRP A 433 14.29 5.82 -2.38
N LEU A 434 14.62 5.49 -1.14
CA LEU A 434 15.77 4.69 -0.80
C LEU A 434 15.64 3.30 -1.44
N ASP A 435 16.72 2.85 -2.05
CA ASP A 435 16.87 1.45 -2.40
C ASP A 435 17.18 0.68 -1.12
N ILE A 436 16.13 0.39 -0.35
CA ILE A 436 16.23 -0.41 0.88
C ILE A 436 16.12 -1.87 0.44
N PRO A 437 17.22 -2.65 0.50
CA PRO A 437 17.13 -4.08 0.30
C PRO A 437 16.32 -4.61 1.47
N THR A 438 15.09 -5.05 1.19
CA THR A 438 14.26 -5.65 2.23
C THR A 438 13.88 -7.04 1.74
N PRO A 439 13.82 -8.04 2.63
CA PRO A 439 13.30 -9.37 2.28
C PRO A 439 11.80 -9.33 1.89
N TRP A 440 11.21 -8.13 1.96
CA TRP A 440 9.84 -7.76 1.63
C TRP A 440 9.73 -7.08 0.25
N ASN A 441 10.86 -6.63 -0.31
CA ASN A 441 10.94 -6.01 -1.63
C ASN A 441 11.25 -7.09 -2.66
N HIS A 442 10.49 -7.08 -3.76
CA HIS A 442 10.69 -7.98 -4.89
C HIS A 442 12.10 -7.89 -5.47
N VAL A 443 12.79 -6.75 -5.32
CA VAL A 443 14.18 -6.54 -5.77
C VAL A 443 15.17 -7.49 -5.09
N SER A 444 14.85 -8.05 -3.92
CA SER A 444 15.76 -8.99 -3.23
C SER A 444 15.56 -10.46 -3.61
N ASP A 445 14.64 -10.79 -4.52
CA ASP A 445 14.50 -12.12 -5.09
C ASP A 445 15.53 -12.29 -6.21
N PRO A 446 16.61 -13.08 -6.04
CA PRO A 446 17.63 -13.25 -7.08
C PRO A 446 17.08 -13.84 -8.37
N GLU A 447 15.95 -14.56 -8.31
CA GLU A 447 15.24 -15.07 -9.48
C GLU A 447 14.46 -13.98 -10.22
N HIS A 448 14.18 -12.86 -9.55
CA HIS A 448 13.52 -11.70 -10.11
C HIS A 448 14.50 -10.77 -10.82
N ASP A 449 15.68 -10.54 -10.24
CA ASP A 449 16.76 -9.82 -10.93
C ASP A 449 17.24 -10.60 -12.15
N LEU A 450 17.38 -11.92 -12.08
CA LEU A 450 17.73 -12.74 -13.26
C LEU A 450 16.69 -12.65 -14.39
N ALA A 451 15.40 -12.54 -14.06
CA ALA A 451 14.35 -12.33 -15.07
C ALA A 451 14.43 -10.92 -15.69
N LEU A 452 14.78 -9.90 -14.90
CA LEU A 452 14.93 -8.52 -15.37
C LEU A 452 16.24 -8.28 -16.13
N GLU A 453 17.34 -8.89 -15.70
CA GLU A 453 18.68 -8.78 -16.31
C GLU A 453 18.79 -9.58 -17.61
N SER A 454 18.16 -10.76 -17.69
CA SER A 454 18.04 -11.49 -18.97
C SER A 454 17.24 -10.71 -20.03
N TRP A 455 16.46 -9.71 -19.60
CA TRP A 455 15.58 -8.92 -20.43
C TRP A 455 16.22 -7.61 -20.91
N VAL A 456 17.01 -6.93 -20.06
CA VAL A 456 17.88 -5.81 -20.49
C VAL A 456 18.93 -6.26 -21.52
N ALA A 457 19.31 -7.53 -21.53
CA ALA A 457 20.22 -8.11 -22.52
C ALA A 457 19.53 -8.55 -23.83
N ALA A 458 18.20 -8.58 -23.88
CA ALA A 458 17.41 -9.09 -25.01
C ALA A 458 16.59 -8.01 -25.75
N SER A 459 16.65 -6.76 -25.28
CA SER A 459 16.17 -5.55 -25.94
C SER A 459 17.35 -4.66 -26.33
#